data_AF-A0A7H8KMJ7-F1
#
_entry.id   AF-A0A7H8KMJ7-F1
#
_cell.length_a   1.000
_cell.length_b   1.000
_cell.length_c   1.000
_cell.angle_alpha   90.00
_cell.angle_beta   90.00
_cell.angle_gamma   90.00
#
_symmetry.space_group_name_H-M   'P 1'
#
loop_
_entity.id
_entity.type
_entity.pdbx_description
1 polymer ?
#
loop_
_entity_poly.entity_id
_entity_poly.type
_entity_poly.pdbx_seq_one_letter_code
_entity_poly.pdbx_strand_id
1 'polypeptide(L)'
;MAGLAGGGGRVRGKPVEGLVSGRQAWAVIRTLTPSDLSWDDVDPSRYPFDAAAVHQVVHSLGPASHVPHRVDLSSADRAMTSRRLDEGRAWADAMSHALVEHYGRWSVGWRWAHDEGDVGGGPVGSWCCPRDSITMPQETLARVASALSEWRAWLESLAGRFDAYPLDLSSVGEQRILWERAAHHLILQVTDRTGCGSGWHGHCRQVLTWFLTHWGVEPSVARTMVDQAIGGRFKSWTGPDVLLVEEVAERLSLSLRPDHGEWSDPPPARDHLQSWLTIRATAPWQKCPVSDSGPVTAARDGAADDIRTFDHALDPARAQGMLAALDLARTDAARGAALDFELLRGWQQHVLGTNQPPPFRSRPAFAKEGRERYGIGPDTRARMDSCLAESSPGLDDPLPITARAARAYLDVCFFHPFDDGNARAAFLAAVFVLAREGITLHSVPLLRRVSFEADDPRDGPTLAYYINMLIEETRRNSVPPQQGR
;
A
#
# COMPACT_ATOMS: atom_id res chain seq x y z
N MET A 1 60.18 -31.55 -21.94
CA MET A 1 60.05 -30.54 -23.01
C MET A 1 58.63 -30.60 -23.55
N ALA A 2 57.86 -29.52 -23.30
CA ALA A 2 56.57 -29.09 -23.90
C ALA A 2 55.42 -30.13 -24.02
N GLY A 3 54.23 -29.95 -23.43
CA GLY A 3 53.26 -28.87 -23.67
C GLY A 3 52.24 -29.35 -24.73
N LEU A 4 50.90 -29.22 -24.68
CA LEU A 4 49.96 -28.28 -24.08
C LEU A 4 48.55 -28.97 -24.09
N ALA A 5 47.78 -28.90 -23.00
CA ALA A 5 46.54 -28.11 -22.85
C ALA A 5 45.34 -28.47 -23.76
N GLY A 6 44.28 -29.01 -23.15
CA GLY A 6 42.91 -29.11 -23.71
C GLY A 6 41.89 -29.00 -22.58
N GLY A 7 41.19 -27.88 -22.51
CA GLY A 7 40.53 -27.36 -21.31
C GLY A 7 39.25 -28.06 -20.86
N GLY A 8 39.11 -28.18 -19.54
CA GLY A 8 37.85 -28.45 -18.86
C GLY A 8 36.98 -27.20 -18.81
N GLY A 9 35.88 -27.22 -19.57
CA GLY A 9 34.82 -26.22 -19.48
C GLY A 9 33.99 -26.40 -18.22
N ARG A 10 34.29 -25.63 -17.16
CA ARG A 10 33.33 -25.36 -16.08
C ARG A 10 32.16 -24.56 -16.64
N VAL A 11 30.99 -25.18 -16.74
CA VAL A 11 29.73 -24.45 -16.91
C VAL A 11 29.47 -23.68 -15.61
N ARG A 12 29.88 -22.42 -15.57
CA ARG A 12 29.41 -21.45 -14.57
C ARG A 12 27.94 -21.19 -14.86
N GLY A 13 27.06 -21.74 -14.02
CA GLY A 13 25.68 -21.27 -13.93
C GLY A 13 25.69 -19.78 -13.62
N LYS A 14 25.08 -18.98 -14.50
CA LYS A 14 24.85 -17.56 -14.27
C LYS A 14 23.97 -17.40 -13.02
N PRO A 15 24.28 -16.47 -12.10
CA PRO A 15 23.34 -16.10 -11.05
C PRO A 15 22.13 -15.44 -11.70
N VAL A 16 20.94 -15.81 -11.23
CA VAL A 16 19.68 -15.13 -11.55
C VAL A 16 19.77 -13.73 -10.93
N GLU A 17 20.09 -12.73 -11.75
CA GLU A 17 20.00 -11.31 -11.39
C GLU A 17 18.52 -10.95 -11.22
N GLY A 18 18.17 -10.44 -10.04
CA GLY A 18 16.80 -10.04 -9.69
C GLY A 18 16.56 -9.83 -8.20
N LEU A 19 17.61 -9.80 -7.37
CA LEU A 19 17.51 -9.44 -5.95
C LEU A 19 17.76 -7.94 -5.80
N VAL A 20 16.68 -7.22 -5.50
CA VAL A 20 16.69 -5.81 -5.11
C VAL A 20 17.72 -5.61 -4.00
N SER A 21 18.70 -4.74 -4.26
CA SER A 21 19.70 -4.28 -3.30
C SER A 21 19.01 -3.65 -2.09
N GLY A 22 19.29 -4.18 -0.89
CA GLY A 22 18.64 -3.87 0.39
C GLY A 22 18.88 -2.47 0.98
N ARG A 23 18.85 -1.41 0.17
CA ARG A 23 18.85 0.00 0.65
C ARG A 23 17.76 0.89 0.03
N GLN A 24 16.80 0.34 -0.72
CA GLN A 24 15.72 1.11 -1.35
C GLN A 24 14.34 0.44 -1.22
N ALA A 25 14.02 -0.11 -0.05
CA ALA A 25 12.64 -0.54 0.24
C ALA A 25 11.87 0.63 0.87
N TRP A 26 11.58 1.68 0.09
CA TRP A 26 10.55 2.64 0.44
C TRP A 26 9.21 1.96 0.17
N ALA A 27 8.64 1.33 1.20
CA ALA A 27 7.35 0.69 1.11
C ALA A 27 6.26 1.77 1.15
N VAL A 28 5.76 2.12 -0.02
CA VAL A 28 4.51 2.88 -0.13
C VAL A 28 3.35 1.89 -0.13
N ILE A 29 2.36 2.22 0.70
CA ILE A 29 1.14 1.48 0.94
C ILE A 29 0.31 1.50 -0.33
N ARG A 30 0.14 0.40 -1.08
CA ARG A 30 -0.69 0.41 -2.32
C ARG A 30 -2.11 0.99 -2.15
N THR A 31 -2.69 0.97 -0.94
CA THR A 31 -3.98 1.61 -0.64
C THR A 31 -3.91 3.09 -0.24
N LEU A 32 -2.73 3.59 0.14
CA LEU A 32 -2.46 5.01 0.40
C LEU A 32 -1.44 5.61 -0.59
N THR A 33 -1.25 4.98 -1.75
CA THR A 33 -0.43 5.55 -2.83
C THR A 33 -1.33 6.22 -3.86
N PRO A 34 -1.12 7.52 -4.15
CA PRO A 34 -1.88 8.20 -5.19
C PRO A 34 -1.58 7.70 -6.61
N SER A 35 -0.44 7.04 -6.85
CA SER A 35 -0.11 6.40 -8.14
C SER A 35 -1.03 5.26 -8.55
N ASP A 36 -1.80 4.69 -7.60
CA ASP A 36 -2.68 3.54 -7.83
C ASP A 36 -4.14 3.97 -8.02
N LEU A 37 -4.43 5.27 -8.03
CA LEU A 37 -5.76 5.82 -8.27
C LEU A 37 -6.19 5.62 -9.73
N SER A 38 -7.37 5.06 -9.94
CA SER A 38 -8.06 5.06 -11.24
C SER A 38 -8.85 6.35 -11.45
N TRP A 39 -9.32 6.62 -12.67
CA TRP A 39 -10.17 7.79 -12.93
C TRP A 39 -11.45 7.74 -12.09
N ASP A 40 -12.06 6.57 -11.99
CA ASP A 40 -13.23 6.30 -11.16
C ASP A 40 -13.03 6.61 -9.67
N ASP A 41 -11.79 6.48 -9.18
CA ASP A 41 -11.45 6.82 -7.81
C ASP A 41 -11.32 8.33 -7.58
N VAL A 42 -11.04 9.13 -8.62
CA VAL A 42 -10.70 10.56 -8.52
C VAL A 42 -11.66 11.49 -9.27
N ASP A 43 -12.61 10.94 -10.02
CA ASP A 43 -13.61 11.71 -10.77
C ASP A 43 -14.33 12.70 -9.84
N PRO A 44 -14.13 14.01 -10.04
CA PRO A 44 -14.69 15.03 -9.18
C PRO A 44 -16.22 14.99 -9.07
N SER A 45 -16.90 14.43 -10.07
CA SER A 45 -18.36 14.32 -10.11
C SER A 45 -18.91 13.27 -9.12
N ARG A 46 -18.08 12.31 -8.70
CA ARG A 46 -18.47 11.23 -7.78
C ARG A 46 -18.31 11.60 -6.31
N TYR A 47 -17.50 12.61 -6.00
CA TYR A 47 -17.16 13.00 -4.64
C TYR A 47 -17.45 14.49 -4.42
N PRO A 48 -18.54 14.83 -3.71
CA PRO A 48 -18.80 16.20 -3.28
C PRO A 48 -17.65 16.72 -2.41
N PHE A 49 -17.25 17.98 -2.63
CA PHE A 49 -16.20 18.63 -1.87
C PHE A 49 -16.55 20.10 -1.63
N ASP A 50 -16.50 20.53 -0.37
CA ASP A 50 -16.66 21.93 0.02
C ASP A 50 -15.32 22.52 0.45
N ALA A 51 -14.73 23.32 -0.43
CA ALA A 51 -13.45 23.99 -0.18
C ALA A 51 -13.52 24.99 0.99
N ALA A 52 -14.69 25.52 1.34
CA ALA A 52 -14.82 26.43 2.48
C ALA A 52 -14.81 25.68 3.82
N ALA A 53 -15.32 24.45 3.85
CA ALA A 53 -15.36 23.62 5.06
C ALA A 53 -14.08 22.82 5.32
N VAL A 54 -13.18 22.71 4.33
CA VAL A 54 -12.00 21.81 4.39
C VAL A 54 -11.13 22.03 5.62
N HIS A 55 -10.89 23.28 6.02
CA HIS A 55 -10.13 23.60 7.23
C HIS A 55 -10.79 23.04 8.48
N GLN A 56 -12.10 23.28 8.62
CA GLN A 56 -12.87 22.78 9.77
C GLN A 56 -12.86 21.25 9.81
N VAL A 57 -13.02 20.60 8.66
CA VAL A 57 -12.96 19.14 8.56
C VAL A 57 -11.60 18.63 9.00
N VAL A 58 -10.50 19.14 8.43
CA VAL A 58 -9.14 18.73 8.79
C VAL A 58 -8.89 18.91 10.30
N HIS A 59 -9.35 20.00 10.90
CA HIS A 59 -9.24 20.24 12.34
C HIS A 59 -10.09 19.29 13.20
N SER A 60 -11.14 18.71 12.64
CA SER A 60 -12.02 17.75 13.34
C SER A 60 -11.51 16.31 13.30
N LEU A 61 -10.56 15.98 12.43
CA LEU A 61 -10.01 14.63 12.31
C LEU A 61 -9.12 14.30 13.51
N GLY A 62 -9.16 13.04 13.97
CA GLY A 62 -8.35 12.59 15.12
C GLY A 62 -6.86 12.96 15.07
N PRO A 63 -6.16 12.82 13.92
CA PRO A 63 -4.76 13.23 13.82
C PRO A 63 -4.51 14.72 14.10
N ALA A 64 -5.52 15.58 14.01
CA ALA A 64 -5.37 17.02 14.26
C ALA A 64 -5.05 17.37 15.72
N SER A 65 -5.50 16.56 16.70
CA SER A 65 -5.14 16.77 18.11
C SER A 65 -3.74 16.25 18.47
N HIS A 66 -3.05 15.61 17.53
CA HIS A 66 -1.80 14.88 17.76
C HIS A 66 -0.69 15.31 16.79
N VAL A 67 -0.70 16.56 16.32
CA VAL A 67 0.36 17.07 15.43
C VAL A 67 1.73 17.01 16.13
N PRO A 68 2.74 16.34 15.55
CA PRO A 68 4.07 16.27 16.14
C PRO A 68 4.70 17.65 16.31
N HIS A 69 5.34 17.90 17.46
CA HIS A 69 6.02 19.17 17.72
C HIS A 69 7.42 19.22 17.09
N ARG A 70 7.69 20.26 16.29
CA ARG A 70 9.05 20.60 15.87
C ARG A 70 9.77 21.33 17.02
N VAL A 71 10.79 20.71 17.60
CA VAL A 71 11.76 21.41 18.46
C VAL A 71 12.99 21.67 17.61
N ASP A 72 13.45 22.92 17.59
CA ASP A 72 14.64 23.35 16.89
C ASP A 72 15.86 22.72 17.56
N LEU A 73 16.41 21.69 16.94
CA LEU A 73 17.52 20.91 17.50
C LEU A 73 18.74 21.05 16.61
N SER A 74 19.86 21.42 17.23
CA SER A 74 21.17 21.34 16.59
C SER A 74 21.42 19.92 16.07
N SER A 75 22.08 19.79 14.93
CA SER A 75 22.34 18.57 14.16
C SER A 75 23.11 17.44 14.87
N ALA A 76 23.31 17.50 16.20
CA ALA A 76 24.19 16.61 16.94
C ALA A 76 23.62 15.20 17.19
N ASP A 77 22.29 15.03 17.30
CA ASP A 77 21.70 13.73 17.67
C ASP A 77 20.95 13.06 16.50
N ARG A 78 21.70 12.34 15.65
CA ARG A 78 21.17 11.57 14.51
C ARG A 78 20.05 10.59 14.88
N ALA A 79 20.13 9.95 16.05
CA ALA A 79 19.13 8.99 16.51
C ALA A 79 17.79 9.67 16.86
N MET A 80 17.84 10.85 17.48
CA MET A 80 16.64 11.64 17.79
C MET A 80 16.00 12.19 16.51
N THR A 81 16.80 12.64 15.55
CA THR A 81 16.32 13.09 14.23
C THR A 81 15.60 11.96 13.48
N SER A 82 16.16 10.74 13.45
CA SER A 82 15.52 9.60 12.78
C SER A 82 14.15 9.27 13.39
N ARG A 83 14.07 9.19 14.73
CA ARG A 83 12.84 8.85 15.43
C ARG A 83 11.70 9.84 15.15
N ARG A 84 12.00 11.14 15.10
CA ARG A 84 11.00 12.19 14.81
C ARG A 84 10.55 12.20 13.35
N LEU A 85 11.42 11.82 12.41
CA LEU A 85 11.03 11.62 11.01
C LEU A 85 10.02 10.47 10.88
N ASP A 86 10.18 9.42 11.68
CA ASP A 86 9.25 8.29 11.71
C ASP A 86 7.91 8.66 12.36
N GLU A 87 7.92 9.45 13.44
CA GLU A 87 6.71 10.02 14.05
C GLU A 87 5.94 10.92 13.07
N GLY A 88 6.64 11.80 12.33
CA GLY A 88 6.05 12.66 11.31
C GLY A 88 5.42 11.87 10.14
N ARG A 89 6.10 10.82 9.67
CA ARG A 89 5.55 9.91 8.64
C ARG A 89 4.32 9.17 9.14
N ALA A 90 4.36 8.59 10.35
CA ALA A 90 3.23 7.89 10.94
C ALA A 90 2.01 8.81 11.11
N TRP A 91 2.23 10.05 11.55
CA TRP A 91 1.16 11.04 11.64
C TRP A 91 0.58 11.40 10.27
N ALA A 92 1.42 11.60 9.25
CA ALA A 92 0.96 11.93 7.91
C ALA A 92 0.18 10.77 7.26
N ASP A 93 0.57 9.51 7.53
CA ASP A 93 -0.17 8.32 7.13
C ASP A 93 -1.53 8.24 7.84
N ALA A 94 -1.57 8.55 9.13
CA ALA A 94 -2.81 8.61 9.90
C ALA A 94 -3.75 9.71 9.37
N MET A 95 -3.20 10.88 9.03
CA MET A 95 -3.98 11.96 8.40
C MET A 95 -4.54 11.53 7.03
N SER A 96 -3.74 10.88 6.17
CA SER A 96 -4.24 10.30 4.92
C SER A 96 -5.36 9.30 5.15
N HIS A 97 -5.24 8.43 6.15
CA HIS A 97 -6.27 7.45 6.47
C HIS A 97 -7.59 8.13 6.90
N ALA A 98 -7.52 9.09 7.81
CA ALA A 98 -8.69 9.84 8.27
C ALA A 98 -9.35 10.65 7.14
N LEU A 99 -8.56 11.21 6.22
CA LEU A 99 -9.07 11.88 5.03
C LEU A 99 -9.77 10.92 4.05
N VAL A 100 -9.21 9.71 3.86
CA VAL A 100 -9.84 8.68 3.03
C VAL A 100 -11.15 8.19 3.63
N GLU A 101 -11.21 8.01 4.95
CA GLU A 101 -12.47 7.68 5.64
C GLU A 101 -13.53 8.76 5.48
N HIS A 102 -13.15 10.04 5.46
CA HIS A 102 -14.09 11.16 5.36
C HIS A 102 -14.50 11.50 3.92
N TYR A 103 -13.53 11.66 3.02
CA TYR A 103 -13.74 12.16 1.65
C TYR A 103 -13.71 11.05 0.59
N GLY A 104 -13.25 9.85 0.93
CA GLY A 104 -13.00 8.76 -0.01
C GLY A 104 -11.56 8.74 -0.54
N ARG A 105 -11.28 7.72 -1.36
CA ARG A 105 -9.93 7.35 -1.80
C ARG A 105 -9.19 8.47 -2.52
N TRP A 106 -9.88 9.30 -3.30
CA TRP A 106 -9.26 10.41 -4.04
C TRP A 106 -8.39 11.29 -3.15
N SER A 107 -8.78 11.49 -1.88
CA SER A 107 -8.11 12.41 -0.96
C SER A 107 -6.65 12.06 -0.70
N VAL A 108 -6.23 10.80 -0.89
CA VAL A 108 -4.84 10.35 -0.71
C VAL A 108 -3.81 11.15 -1.53
N GLY A 109 -4.24 11.77 -2.63
CA GLY A 109 -3.40 12.64 -3.46
C GLY A 109 -2.90 13.91 -2.76
N TRP A 110 -3.43 14.27 -1.59
CA TRP A 110 -2.99 15.47 -0.86
C TRP A 110 -1.50 15.49 -0.52
N ARG A 111 -0.86 14.32 -0.38
CA ARG A 111 0.60 14.19 -0.12
C ARG A 111 1.41 13.95 -1.38
N TRP A 112 0.80 14.02 -2.56
CA TRP A 112 1.51 13.82 -3.82
C TRP A 112 2.30 15.06 -4.21
N ALA A 113 3.33 15.31 -3.41
CA ALA A 113 4.19 16.46 -3.47
C ALA A 113 5.00 16.50 -4.76
N HIS A 114 5.41 17.70 -5.17
CA HIS A 114 6.41 17.88 -6.20
C HIS A 114 7.73 17.16 -5.88
N ASP A 115 8.46 16.82 -6.94
CA ASP A 115 9.84 16.35 -6.90
C ASP A 115 10.09 15.19 -5.94
N GLU A 116 11.09 15.30 -5.06
CA GLU A 116 11.45 14.31 -4.04
C GLU A 116 10.70 14.55 -2.72
N GLY A 117 9.54 15.20 -2.78
CA GLY A 117 8.63 15.31 -1.66
C GLY A 117 8.10 13.94 -1.20
N ASP A 118 7.17 13.97 -0.25
CA ASP A 118 6.69 12.83 0.54
C ASP A 118 6.46 11.55 -0.27
N VAL A 119 5.48 11.58 -1.18
CA VAL A 119 5.30 10.54 -2.21
C VAL A 119 6.11 10.86 -3.47
N GLY A 120 6.29 12.15 -3.76
CA GLY A 120 7.13 12.67 -4.85
C GLY A 120 6.50 12.58 -6.25
N GLY A 121 6.94 13.48 -7.13
CA GLY A 121 6.57 13.56 -8.55
C GLY A 121 5.11 13.91 -8.86
N GLY A 122 4.37 14.38 -7.86
CA GLY A 122 2.98 14.77 -8.02
C GLY A 122 2.77 16.26 -8.25
N PRO A 123 1.50 16.69 -8.33
CA PRO A 123 1.14 18.06 -8.64
C PRO A 123 0.95 18.97 -7.42
N VAL A 124 1.13 18.49 -6.18
CA VAL A 124 0.85 19.27 -4.98
C VAL A 124 2.10 20.05 -4.53
N GLY A 125 1.99 21.37 -4.39
CA GLY A 125 3.06 22.25 -3.91
C GLY A 125 2.92 22.68 -2.44
N SER A 126 1.71 22.65 -1.87
CA SER A 126 1.45 23.08 -0.49
C SER A 126 1.97 22.11 0.58
N TRP A 127 2.40 20.91 0.17
CA TRP A 127 3.01 19.89 1.01
C TRP A 127 4.31 19.42 0.35
N CYS A 128 5.41 19.41 1.10
CA CYS A 128 6.70 18.85 0.66
C CYS A 128 6.86 17.45 1.25
N CYS A 129 7.34 17.33 2.48
CA CYS A 129 7.43 16.08 3.23
C CYS A 129 7.20 16.32 4.73
N PRO A 130 7.03 15.26 5.57
CA PRO A 130 6.78 15.44 6.99
C PRO A 130 7.88 16.23 7.71
N ARG A 131 9.14 16.11 7.26
CA ARG A 131 10.29 16.84 7.82
C ARG A 131 10.14 18.35 7.71
N ASP A 132 9.72 18.83 6.55
CA ASP A 132 9.73 20.26 6.22
C ASP A 132 8.35 20.91 6.37
N SER A 133 7.28 20.12 6.29
CA SER A 133 5.90 20.61 6.32
C SER A 133 5.27 20.58 7.72
N ILE A 134 5.77 19.74 8.65
CA ILE A 134 5.31 19.73 10.04
C ILE A 134 6.07 20.78 10.84
N THR A 135 5.34 21.78 11.33
CA THR A 135 5.87 22.89 12.15
C THR A 135 5.07 23.04 13.44
N MET A 136 4.22 24.06 13.55
CA MET A 136 3.24 24.23 14.60
C MET A 136 1.91 23.57 14.21
N PRO A 137 1.09 23.10 15.16
CA PRO A 137 -0.15 22.40 14.84
C PRO A 137 -1.06 23.15 13.86
N GLN A 138 -1.31 24.43 14.11
CA GLN A 138 -2.20 25.25 13.26
C GLN A 138 -1.65 25.42 11.85
N GLU A 139 -0.35 25.72 11.72
CA GLU A 139 0.31 25.85 10.41
C GLU A 139 0.32 24.53 9.64
N THR A 140 0.56 23.42 10.35
CA THR A 140 0.61 22.09 9.75
C THR A 140 -0.76 21.70 9.21
N LEU A 141 -1.82 21.89 9.99
CA LEU A 141 -3.19 21.59 9.57
C LEU A 141 -3.66 22.52 8.44
N ALA A 142 -3.24 23.79 8.45
CA ALA A 142 -3.47 24.68 7.33
C ALA A 142 -2.79 24.18 6.04
N ARG A 143 -1.56 23.67 6.12
CA ARG A 143 -0.89 23.07 4.96
C ARG A 143 -1.62 21.83 4.44
N VAL A 144 -2.12 20.96 5.32
CA VAL A 144 -2.93 19.79 4.92
C VAL A 144 -4.18 20.24 4.16
N ALA A 145 -4.91 21.22 4.69
CA ALA A 145 -6.12 21.76 4.07
C ALA A 145 -5.84 22.38 2.70
N SER A 146 -4.77 23.19 2.59
CA SER A 146 -4.31 23.75 1.31
C SER A 146 -3.91 22.67 0.31
N ALA A 147 -3.15 21.66 0.75
CA ALA A 147 -2.68 20.57 -0.10
C ALA A 147 -3.84 19.71 -0.64
N LEU A 148 -4.84 19.41 0.19
CA LEU A 148 -6.05 18.70 -0.24
C LEU A 148 -6.88 19.51 -1.24
N SER A 149 -7.04 20.82 -0.99
CA SER A 149 -7.77 21.71 -1.89
C SER A 149 -7.05 21.90 -3.23
N GLU A 150 -5.73 21.99 -3.18
CA GLU A 150 -4.85 22.07 -4.34
C GLU A 150 -4.94 20.79 -5.20
N TRP A 151 -4.93 19.64 -4.55
CA TRP A 151 -5.16 18.35 -5.21
C TRP A 151 -6.55 18.28 -5.85
N ARG A 152 -7.60 18.71 -5.14
CA ARG A 152 -8.96 18.75 -5.67
C ARG A 152 -9.07 19.65 -6.90
N ALA A 153 -8.54 20.87 -6.82
CA ALA A 153 -8.56 21.83 -7.93
C ALA A 153 -7.84 21.30 -9.17
N TRP A 154 -6.75 20.55 -8.96
CA TRP A 154 -6.07 19.84 -10.04
C TRP A 154 -6.96 18.80 -10.72
N LEU A 155 -7.67 17.96 -9.95
CA LEU A 155 -8.60 16.97 -10.49
C LEU A 155 -9.77 17.61 -11.25
N GLU A 156 -10.33 18.70 -10.74
CA GLU A 156 -11.40 19.46 -11.41
C GLU A 156 -10.91 20.11 -12.71
N SER A 157 -9.69 20.65 -12.73
CA SER A 157 -9.07 21.15 -13.95
C SER A 157 -8.85 20.04 -14.98
N LEU A 158 -8.48 18.83 -14.56
CA LEU A 158 -8.36 17.68 -15.46
C LEU A 158 -9.71 17.26 -16.04
N ALA A 159 -10.74 17.13 -15.20
CA ALA A 159 -12.09 16.80 -15.65
C ALA A 159 -12.59 17.80 -16.71
N GLY A 160 -12.48 19.10 -16.44
CA GLY A 160 -12.86 20.13 -17.40
C GLY A 160 -12.07 20.09 -18.72
N ARG A 161 -10.81 19.62 -18.69
CA ARG A 161 -9.99 19.43 -19.90
C ARG A 161 -10.34 18.17 -20.65
N PHE A 162 -10.74 17.10 -19.96
CA PHE A 162 -11.25 15.90 -20.61
C PHE A 162 -12.52 16.25 -21.39
N ASP A 163 -13.45 16.95 -20.74
CA ASP A 163 -14.72 17.38 -21.33
C ASP A 163 -14.56 18.43 -22.46
N ALA A 164 -13.48 19.21 -22.46
CA ALA A 164 -13.18 20.19 -23.51
C ALA A 164 -12.94 19.55 -24.89
N TYR A 165 -12.64 18.26 -24.94
CA TYR A 165 -12.51 17.48 -26.16
C TYR A 165 -13.59 16.40 -26.16
N PRO A 166 -14.78 16.63 -26.75
CA PRO A 166 -15.81 15.60 -26.85
C PRO A 166 -15.34 14.52 -27.82
N LEU A 167 -14.84 13.41 -27.28
CA LEU A 167 -14.26 12.33 -28.06
C LEU A 167 -15.18 11.11 -28.09
N ASP A 168 -15.11 10.36 -29.18
CA ASP A 168 -15.86 9.13 -29.33
C ASP A 168 -14.94 8.07 -29.92
N LEU A 169 -14.69 7.02 -29.12
CA LEU A 169 -13.82 5.91 -29.49
C LEU A 169 -14.28 5.19 -30.76
N SER A 170 -15.60 5.14 -31.01
CA SER A 170 -16.16 4.52 -32.22
C SER A 170 -15.81 5.29 -33.50
N SER A 171 -15.50 6.58 -33.38
CA SER A 171 -15.16 7.50 -34.48
C SER A 171 -13.67 7.90 -34.50
N VAL A 172 -12.80 7.14 -33.84
CA VAL A 172 -11.37 7.48 -33.67
C VAL A 172 -10.62 7.74 -34.98
N GLY A 173 -11.06 7.13 -36.09
CA GLY A 173 -10.49 7.40 -37.42
C GLY A 173 -10.68 8.86 -37.85
N GLU A 174 -11.86 9.42 -37.61
CA GLU A 174 -12.23 10.80 -37.99
C GLU A 174 -11.73 11.82 -36.95
N GLN A 175 -11.68 11.43 -35.68
CA GLN A 175 -11.29 12.31 -34.57
C GLN A 175 -9.82 12.25 -34.19
N ARG A 176 -8.97 11.57 -34.99
CA ARG A 176 -7.57 11.29 -34.62
C ARG A 176 -6.77 12.53 -34.20
N ILE A 177 -6.94 13.63 -34.92
CA ILE A 177 -6.29 14.90 -34.62
C ILE A 177 -6.75 15.47 -33.27
N LEU A 178 -8.02 15.27 -32.89
CA LEU A 178 -8.54 15.71 -31.59
C LEU A 178 -7.94 14.88 -30.45
N TRP A 179 -7.85 13.55 -30.62
CA TRP A 179 -7.19 12.65 -29.67
C TRP A 179 -5.72 13.02 -29.44
N GLU A 180 -4.99 13.27 -30.52
CA GLU A 180 -3.59 13.70 -30.47
C GLU A 180 -3.46 15.05 -29.75
N ARG A 181 -4.24 16.06 -30.14
CA ARG A 181 -4.18 17.39 -29.51
C ARG A 181 -4.56 17.38 -28.03
N ALA A 182 -5.55 16.58 -27.66
CA ALA A 182 -5.94 16.39 -26.26
C ALA A 182 -4.78 15.78 -25.45
N ALA A 183 -4.18 14.69 -25.94
CA ALA A 183 -3.02 14.06 -25.30
C ALA A 183 -1.82 15.03 -25.19
N HIS A 184 -1.52 15.77 -26.27
CA HIS A 184 -0.46 16.77 -26.30
C HIS A 184 -0.67 17.86 -25.22
N HIS A 185 -1.87 18.44 -25.13
CA HIS A 185 -2.18 19.46 -24.13
C HIS A 185 -2.15 18.92 -22.70
N LEU A 186 -2.57 17.67 -22.48
CA LEU A 186 -2.48 17.04 -21.17
C LEU A 186 -1.03 16.84 -20.73
N ILE A 187 -0.15 16.40 -21.65
CA ILE A 187 1.29 16.26 -21.35
C ILE A 187 1.88 17.62 -20.93
N LEU A 188 1.62 18.68 -21.71
CA LEU A 188 2.10 20.03 -21.38
C LEU A 188 1.55 20.52 -20.04
N GLN A 189 0.28 20.25 -19.75
CA GLN A 189 -0.34 20.67 -18.50
C GLN A 189 0.27 19.95 -17.29
N VAL A 190 0.61 18.67 -17.42
CA VAL A 190 1.32 17.95 -16.35
C VAL A 190 2.73 18.50 -16.19
N THR A 191 3.45 18.70 -17.30
CA THR A 191 4.81 19.29 -17.32
C THR A 191 4.86 20.64 -16.61
N ASP A 192 3.93 21.55 -16.93
CA ASP A 192 3.80 22.85 -16.29
C ASP A 192 3.49 22.70 -14.81
N ARG A 193 2.49 21.87 -14.48
CA ARG A 193 2.04 21.70 -13.11
C ARG A 193 3.11 21.14 -12.19
N THR A 194 3.89 20.17 -12.65
CA THR A 194 4.88 19.46 -11.81
C THR A 194 6.30 20.03 -11.94
N GLY A 195 6.52 21.05 -12.79
CA GLY A 195 7.85 21.60 -13.04
C GLY A 195 8.87 20.62 -13.62
N CYS A 196 8.42 19.45 -14.10
CA CYS A 196 9.26 18.34 -14.59
C CYS A 196 10.36 17.84 -13.64
N GLY A 197 10.21 17.98 -12.31
CA GLY A 197 11.21 17.47 -11.38
C GLY A 197 11.16 15.96 -11.18
N SER A 198 11.55 15.44 -10.02
CA SER A 198 11.66 13.98 -9.84
C SER A 198 10.31 13.28 -10.07
N GLY A 199 10.28 12.17 -10.81
CA GLY A 199 9.11 11.28 -10.91
C GLY A 199 7.89 11.80 -11.68
N TRP A 200 7.91 13.03 -12.22
CA TRP A 200 6.74 13.67 -12.87
C TRP A 200 6.09 12.84 -13.99
N HIS A 201 6.90 12.09 -14.74
CA HIS A 201 6.42 11.27 -15.85
C HIS A 201 5.55 10.10 -15.37
N GLY A 202 5.64 9.71 -14.09
CA GLY A 202 4.72 8.77 -13.47
C GLY A 202 3.30 9.35 -13.39
N HIS A 203 3.17 10.59 -12.93
CA HIS A 203 1.89 11.31 -12.94
C HIS A 203 1.37 11.54 -14.36
N CYS A 204 2.25 11.89 -15.31
CA CYS A 204 1.87 12.05 -16.72
C CYS A 204 1.26 10.75 -17.31
N ARG A 205 1.88 9.59 -17.05
CA ARG A 205 1.32 8.28 -17.43
C ARG A 205 -0.07 8.06 -16.83
N GLN A 206 -0.24 8.43 -15.57
CA GLN A 206 -1.52 8.25 -14.88
C GLN A 206 -2.62 9.14 -15.47
N VAL A 207 -2.34 10.43 -15.70
CA VAL A 207 -3.31 11.37 -16.31
C VAL A 207 -3.72 10.94 -17.71
N LEU A 208 -2.79 10.48 -18.54
CA LEU A 208 -3.11 9.96 -19.87
C LEU A 208 -3.94 8.68 -19.80
N THR A 209 -3.67 7.81 -18.83
CA THR A 209 -4.49 6.61 -18.58
C THR A 209 -5.91 7.01 -18.18
N TRP A 210 -6.06 7.99 -17.28
CA TRP A 210 -7.36 8.50 -16.87
C TRP A 210 -8.14 9.10 -18.03
N PHE A 211 -7.48 9.91 -18.86
CA PHE A 211 -8.08 10.51 -20.06
C PHE A 211 -8.63 9.45 -21.01
N LEU A 212 -7.85 8.40 -21.31
CA LEU A 212 -8.32 7.31 -22.16
C LEU A 212 -9.50 6.55 -21.52
N THR A 213 -9.43 6.30 -20.21
CA THR A 213 -10.48 5.58 -19.47
C THR A 213 -11.79 6.38 -19.42
N HIS A 214 -11.71 7.70 -19.22
CA HIS A 214 -12.85 8.60 -19.24
C HIS A 214 -13.61 8.52 -20.58
N TRP A 215 -12.89 8.38 -21.69
CA TRP A 215 -13.46 8.21 -23.03
C TRP A 215 -13.71 6.75 -23.45
N GLY A 216 -13.79 5.84 -22.48
CA GLY A 216 -14.28 4.47 -22.68
C GLY A 216 -13.25 3.46 -23.16
N VAL A 217 -11.95 3.79 -23.14
CA VAL A 217 -10.89 2.79 -23.35
C VAL A 217 -10.76 1.92 -22.10
N GLU A 218 -10.69 0.60 -22.26
CA GLU A 218 -10.53 -0.31 -21.13
C GLU A 218 -9.25 0.01 -20.31
N PRO A 219 -9.30 0.06 -18.96
CA PRO A 219 -8.19 0.51 -18.12
C PRO A 219 -6.85 -0.24 -18.30
N SER A 220 -6.85 -1.55 -18.52
CA SER A 220 -5.62 -2.33 -18.76
C SER A 220 -5.01 -2.05 -20.15
N VAL A 221 -5.86 -1.86 -21.17
CA VAL A 221 -5.47 -1.44 -22.51
C VAL A 221 -4.90 -0.02 -22.47
N ALA A 222 -5.58 0.92 -21.82
CA ALA A 222 -5.14 2.30 -21.65
C ALA A 222 -3.73 2.37 -21.02
N ARG A 223 -3.51 1.65 -19.91
CA ARG A 223 -2.19 1.57 -19.27
C ARG A 223 -1.12 1.04 -20.21
N THR A 224 -1.40 -0.06 -20.90
CA THR A 224 -0.46 -0.67 -21.84
C THR A 224 -0.09 0.29 -22.98
N MET A 225 -1.09 0.99 -23.54
CA MET A 225 -0.87 1.96 -24.61
C MET A 225 0.00 3.13 -24.15
N VAL A 226 -0.29 3.69 -22.97
CA VAL A 226 0.48 4.79 -22.40
C VAL A 226 1.92 4.37 -22.09
N ASP A 227 2.11 3.16 -21.57
CA ASP A 227 3.43 2.61 -21.27
C ASP A 227 4.28 2.41 -22.51
N GLN A 228 3.68 1.91 -23.59
CA GLN A 228 4.35 1.80 -24.88
C GLN A 228 4.65 3.17 -25.50
N ALA A 229 3.72 4.11 -25.36
CA ALA A 229 3.86 5.45 -25.92
C ALA A 229 4.98 6.25 -25.27
N ILE A 230 5.03 6.25 -23.94
CA ILE A 230 6.05 6.96 -23.16
C ILE A 230 7.34 6.15 -23.11
N GLY A 231 7.31 4.83 -22.84
CA GLY A 231 8.44 3.90 -22.99
C GLY A 231 9.79 4.39 -22.44
N GLY A 232 9.81 5.04 -21.27
CA GLY A 232 11.04 5.58 -20.66
C GLY A 232 11.63 6.81 -21.37
N ARG A 233 10.93 7.41 -22.33
CA ARG A 233 11.37 8.59 -23.08
C ARG A 233 11.37 9.86 -22.23
N PHE A 234 10.41 10.00 -21.32
CA PHE A 234 10.39 11.08 -20.34
C PHE A 234 11.33 10.76 -19.18
N LYS A 235 12.04 11.78 -18.69
CA LYS A 235 13.06 11.66 -17.65
C LYS A 235 12.77 12.62 -16.51
N SER A 236 13.13 12.22 -15.30
CA SER A 236 13.10 13.09 -14.13
C SER A 236 14.03 14.29 -14.32
N TRP A 237 13.68 15.44 -13.73
CA TRP A 237 14.47 16.69 -13.75
C TRP A 237 14.68 17.31 -15.13
N THR A 238 13.93 16.89 -16.15
CA THR A 238 14.06 17.39 -17.51
C THR A 238 12.70 17.40 -18.17
N GLY A 239 12.27 18.58 -18.63
CA GLY A 239 11.06 18.70 -19.45
C GLY A 239 11.29 18.09 -20.84
N PRO A 240 10.26 17.46 -21.43
CA PRO A 240 10.36 16.94 -22.78
C PRO A 240 10.47 18.08 -23.80
N ASP A 241 11.20 17.87 -24.88
CA ASP A 241 11.14 18.75 -26.05
C ASP A 241 9.76 18.62 -26.73
N VAL A 242 9.31 19.69 -27.40
CA VAL A 242 8.05 19.77 -28.14
C VAL A 242 7.89 18.61 -29.11
N LEU A 243 8.94 18.29 -29.88
CA LEU A 243 8.91 17.17 -30.84
C LEU A 243 8.66 15.82 -30.15
N LEU A 244 9.17 15.64 -28.92
CA LEU A 244 8.94 14.41 -28.16
C LEU A 244 7.51 14.35 -27.63
N VAL A 245 6.93 15.48 -27.23
CA VAL A 245 5.52 15.56 -26.82
C VAL A 245 4.60 15.22 -28.00
N GLU A 246 4.87 15.80 -29.17
CA GLU A 246 4.15 15.51 -30.42
C GLU A 246 4.24 14.02 -30.79
N GLU A 247 5.44 13.44 -30.75
CA GLU A 247 5.65 12.01 -31.04
C GLU A 247 4.86 11.08 -30.10
N VAL A 248 4.83 11.40 -28.80
CA VAL A 248 4.09 10.60 -27.81
C VAL A 248 2.57 10.72 -28.04
N ALA A 249 2.08 11.94 -28.29
CA ALA A 249 0.67 12.18 -28.55
C ALA A 249 0.21 11.50 -29.86
N GLU A 250 1.01 11.60 -30.93
CA GLU A 250 0.76 10.94 -32.20
C GLU A 250 0.71 9.42 -32.00
N ARG A 251 1.71 8.84 -31.32
CA ARG A 251 1.77 7.39 -31.07
C ARG A 251 0.58 6.88 -30.26
N LEU A 252 0.08 7.65 -29.29
CA LEU A 252 -1.14 7.32 -28.56
C LEU A 252 -2.34 7.28 -29.49
N SER A 253 -2.54 8.35 -30.28
CA SER A 253 -3.68 8.44 -31.20
C SER A 253 -3.64 7.36 -32.29
N LEU A 254 -2.44 7.03 -32.80
CA LEU A 254 -2.23 6.00 -33.81
C LEU A 254 -2.53 4.59 -33.30
N SER A 255 -2.34 4.37 -32.00
CA SER A 255 -2.56 3.08 -31.35
C SER A 255 -4.03 2.83 -31.00
N LEU A 256 -4.89 3.85 -30.93
CA LEU A 256 -6.31 3.68 -30.60
C LEU A 256 -7.07 2.92 -31.68
N ARG A 257 -7.98 2.05 -31.24
CA ARG A 257 -8.90 1.29 -32.09
C ARG A 257 -10.31 1.28 -31.48
N PRO A 258 -11.37 1.22 -32.31
CA PRO A 258 -12.76 1.20 -31.82
C PRO A 258 -13.09 0.05 -30.86
N ASP A 259 -12.48 -1.12 -31.06
CA ASP A 259 -12.67 -2.33 -30.24
C ASP A 259 -11.98 -2.23 -28.87
N HIS A 260 -11.16 -1.21 -28.62
CA HIS A 260 -10.58 -0.97 -27.29
C HIS A 260 -11.61 -0.60 -26.22
N GLY A 261 -12.85 -0.31 -26.63
CA GLY A 261 -13.99 -0.05 -25.74
C GLY A 261 -14.94 -1.24 -25.60
N GLU A 262 -14.67 -2.38 -26.24
CA GLU A 262 -15.45 -3.60 -26.02
C GLU A 262 -15.20 -4.10 -24.60
N TRP A 263 -15.97 -3.55 -23.67
CA TRP A 263 -16.05 -4.05 -22.31
C TRP A 263 -16.65 -5.45 -22.41
N SER A 264 -15.79 -6.46 -22.35
CA SER A 264 -16.28 -7.83 -22.13
C SER A 264 -17.12 -7.80 -20.85
N ASP A 265 -18.33 -8.37 -20.90
CA ASP A 265 -19.18 -8.52 -19.71
C ASP A 265 -18.28 -8.91 -18.53
N PRO A 266 -18.32 -8.18 -17.41
CA PRO A 266 -17.48 -8.53 -16.29
C PRO A 266 -17.83 -9.98 -15.95
N PRO A 267 -16.84 -10.90 -15.99
CA PRO A 267 -17.10 -12.29 -15.64
C PRO A 267 -17.81 -12.32 -14.28
N PRO A 268 -18.71 -13.28 -14.04
CA PRO A 268 -19.50 -13.35 -12.80
C PRO A 268 -18.59 -13.08 -11.60
N ALA A 269 -18.99 -12.13 -10.75
CA ALA A 269 -18.14 -11.51 -9.73
C ALA A 269 -17.23 -12.54 -9.05
N ARG A 270 -15.96 -12.54 -9.47
CA ARG A 270 -14.97 -13.54 -9.10
C ARG A 270 -14.94 -13.69 -7.59
N ASP A 271 -14.99 -14.93 -7.12
CA ASP A 271 -14.78 -15.21 -5.70
C ASP A 271 -13.28 -15.14 -5.40
N HIS A 272 -12.87 -14.04 -4.79
CA HIS A 272 -11.49 -13.79 -4.44
C HIS A 272 -11.04 -14.69 -3.28
N LEU A 273 -11.96 -15.17 -2.43
CA LEU A 273 -11.61 -16.17 -1.42
C LEU A 273 -11.22 -17.49 -2.09
N GLN A 274 -11.97 -17.91 -3.13
CA GLN A 274 -11.62 -19.11 -3.88
C GLN A 274 -10.30 -18.97 -4.65
N SER A 275 -10.04 -17.76 -5.17
CA SER A 275 -8.77 -17.43 -5.83
C SER A 275 -7.61 -17.53 -4.85
N TRP A 276 -7.75 -16.93 -3.67
CA TRP A 276 -6.79 -17.04 -2.58
C TRP A 276 -6.52 -18.49 -2.21
N LEU A 277 -7.56 -19.29 -1.95
CA LEU A 277 -7.39 -20.69 -1.57
C LEU A 277 -6.63 -21.51 -2.63
N THR A 278 -6.84 -21.21 -3.91
CA THR A 278 -6.13 -21.84 -5.02
C THR A 278 -4.64 -21.47 -5.03
N ILE A 279 -4.32 -20.19 -4.84
CA ILE A 279 -2.94 -19.71 -4.78
C ILE A 279 -2.24 -20.18 -3.52
N ARG A 280 -2.92 -20.10 -2.38
CA ARG A 280 -2.47 -20.59 -1.08
C ARG A 280 -2.03 -22.05 -1.16
N ALA A 281 -2.75 -22.89 -1.90
CA ALA A 281 -2.42 -24.31 -2.04
C ALA A 281 -1.22 -24.58 -2.97
N THR A 282 -0.91 -23.68 -3.89
CA THR A 282 0.09 -23.89 -4.96
C THR A 282 1.37 -23.07 -4.78
N ALA A 283 1.33 -22.03 -3.96
CA ALA A 283 2.48 -21.17 -3.70
C ALA A 283 3.65 -21.96 -3.06
N PRO A 284 4.90 -21.64 -3.42
CA PRO A 284 6.08 -22.40 -2.98
C PRO A 284 6.51 -22.02 -1.54
N TRP A 285 5.64 -22.23 -0.56
CA TRP A 285 5.84 -21.81 0.84
C TRP A 285 7.10 -22.41 1.47
N GLN A 286 7.48 -23.63 1.09
CA GLN A 286 8.70 -24.30 1.57
C GLN A 286 9.98 -23.60 1.10
N LYS A 287 9.91 -22.82 0.02
CA LYS A 287 11.04 -22.04 -0.52
C LYS A 287 11.11 -20.63 0.08
N CYS A 288 10.16 -20.25 0.94
CA CYS A 288 10.20 -18.96 1.59
C CYS A 288 11.44 -18.86 2.49
N PRO A 289 12.01 -17.65 2.68
CA PRO A 289 13.21 -17.48 3.47
C PRO A 289 13.04 -18.05 4.87
N VAL A 290 14.00 -18.89 5.26
CA VAL A 290 14.11 -19.38 6.63
C VAL A 290 15.06 -18.45 7.34
N SER A 291 14.56 -17.70 8.32
CA SER A 291 15.44 -17.12 9.31
C SER A 291 15.86 -18.27 10.23
N ASP A 292 17.04 -18.86 9.97
CA ASP A 292 17.70 -19.71 10.96
C ASP A 292 17.86 -18.89 12.25
N SER A 293 17.72 -19.49 13.43
CA SER A 293 18.09 -18.97 14.78
C SER A 293 17.01 -18.33 15.69
N GLY A 294 16.16 -19.19 16.28
CA GLY A 294 15.66 -19.04 17.66
C GLY A 294 14.85 -17.78 18.04
N PRO A 295 14.45 -17.69 19.33
CA PRO A 295 13.73 -16.54 19.87
C PRO A 295 14.52 -15.23 19.70
N VAL A 296 13.82 -14.14 19.38
CA VAL A 296 14.40 -12.80 19.26
C VAL A 296 13.50 -11.81 19.99
N THR A 297 14.06 -11.17 21.02
CA THR A 297 13.39 -10.06 21.70
C THR A 297 13.97 -8.74 21.19
N ALA A 298 13.15 -7.93 20.53
CA ALA A 298 13.54 -6.61 20.10
C ALA A 298 13.86 -5.70 21.30
N ALA A 299 14.83 -4.80 21.16
CA ALA A 299 15.08 -3.74 22.15
C ALA A 299 13.90 -2.76 22.32
N ARG A 300 13.05 -2.67 21.28
CA ARG A 300 11.82 -1.88 21.24
C ARG A 300 10.72 -2.76 20.65
N ASP A 301 9.56 -2.78 21.29
CA ASP A 301 8.39 -3.49 20.77
C ASP A 301 7.74 -2.69 19.64
N GLY A 302 8.06 -3.03 18.39
CA GLY A 302 7.56 -2.33 17.21
C GLY A 302 6.04 -2.39 17.06
N ALA A 303 5.40 -3.47 17.52
CA ALA A 303 3.93 -3.60 17.46
C ALA A 303 3.25 -2.62 18.42
N ALA A 304 3.65 -2.62 19.68
CA ALA A 304 3.09 -1.73 20.68
C ALA A 304 3.44 -0.26 20.40
N ASP A 305 4.63 0.00 19.86
CA ASP A 305 5.06 1.34 19.46
C ASP A 305 4.27 1.90 18.28
N ASP A 306 4.01 1.09 17.25
CA ASP A 306 3.16 1.50 16.13
C ASP A 306 1.73 1.81 16.60
N ILE A 307 1.16 1.02 17.49
CA ILE A 307 -0.18 1.29 18.04
C ILE A 307 -0.19 2.61 18.83
N ARG A 308 0.83 2.87 19.66
CA ARG A 308 0.94 4.10 20.45
C ARG A 308 1.18 5.35 19.60
N THR A 309 1.64 5.19 18.37
CA THR A 309 1.93 6.31 17.47
C THR A 309 0.81 6.46 16.44
N PHE A 310 0.62 5.48 15.56
CA PHE A 310 -0.34 5.52 14.47
C PHE A 310 -1.79 5.38 14.94
N ASP A 311 -2.15 4.31 15.65
CA ASP A 311 -3.55 4.12 16.07
C ASP A 311 -3.98 5.19 17.08
N HIS A 312 -3.08 5.63 17.97
CA HIS A 312 -3.38 6.70 18.94
C HIS A 312 -3.59 8.05 18.25
N ALA A 313 -2.84 8.34 17.19
CA ALA A 313 -3.06 9.55 16.40
C ALA A 313 -4.45 9.54 15.74
N LEU A 314 -4.94 8.38 15.30
CA LEU A 314 -6.29 8.23 14.75
C LEU A 314 -7.37 8.37 15.83
N ASP A 315 -7.27 7.56 16.89
CA ASP A 315 -8.20 7.55 18.01
C ASP A 315 -7.54 6.89 19.25
N PRO A 316 -7.40 7.60 20.37
CA PRO A 316 -6.86 7.02 21.60
C PRO A 316 -7.61 5.78 22.11
N ALA A 317 -8.93 5.71 21.95
CA ALA A 317 -9.72 4.54 22.38
C ALA A 317 -9.41 3.32 21.50
N ARG A 318 -9.33 3.52 20.18
CA ARG A 318 -8.84 2.51 19.23
C ARG A 318 -7.46 2.00 19.61
N ALA A 319 -6.52 2.88 19.95
CA ALA A 319 -5.17 2.48 20.35
C ALA A 319 -5.18 1.63 21.62
N GLN A 320 -5.98 2.02 22.62
CA GLN A 320 -6.15 1.25 23.85
C GLN A 320 -6.72 -0.15 23.57
N GLY A 321 -7.74 -0.24 22.73
CA GLY A 321 -8.33 -1.51 22.30
C GLY A 321 -7.32 -2.41 21.58
N MET A 322 -6.54 -1.84 20.65
CA MET A 322 -5.46 -2.55 19.95
C MET A 322 -4.34 -3.03 20.88
N LEU A 323 -3.94 -2.25 21.89
CA LEU A 323 -2.95 -2.67 22.89
C LEU A 323 -3.47 -3.82 23.75
N ALA A 324 -4.72 -3.74 24.22
CA ALA A 324 -5.34 -4.83 24.98
C ALA A 324 -5.44 -6.12 24.15
N ALA A 325 -5.81 -6.01 22.87
CA ALA A 325 -5.84 -7.14 21.95
C ALA A 325 -4.45 -7.75 21.71
N LEU A 326 -3.40 -6.91 21.59
CA LEU A 326 -2.01 -7.34 21.44
C LEU A 326 -1.52 -8.13 22.67
N ASP A 327 -1.82 -7.63 23.86
CA ASP A 327 -1.46 -8.31 25.12
C ASP A 327 -2.18 -9.64 25.27
N LEU A 328 -3.47 -9.69 24.91
CA LEU A 328 -4.26 -10.92 24.92
C LEU A 328 -3.70 -11.94 23.90
N ALA A 329 -3.44 -11.53 22.66
CA ALA A 329 -2.85 -12.39 21.63
C ALA A 329 -1.50 -12.98 22.08
N ARG A 330 -0.64 -12.19 22.74
CA ARG A 330 0.64 -12.68 23.27
C ARG A 330 0.46 -13.64 24.44
N THR A 331 -0.52 -13.39 25.31
CA THR A 331 -0.88 -14.30 26.40
C THR A 331 -1.37 -15.64 25.84
N ASP A 332 -2.19 -15.59 24.79
CA ASP A 332 -2.68 -16.78 24.09
C ASP A 332 -1.55 -17.56 23.40
N ALA A 333 -0.59 -16.85 22.82
CA ALA A 333 0.61 -17.46 22.23
C ALA A 333 1.46 -18.15 23.31
N ALA A 334 1.69 -17.50 24.44
CA ALA A 334 2.51 -18.01 25.55
C ALA A 334 1.91 -19.27 26.20
N ARG A 335 0.57 -19.37 26.27
CA ARG A 335 -0.12 -20.60 26.74
C ARG A 335 -0.19 -21.71 25.70
N GLY A 336 0.34 -21.49 24.49
CA GLY A 336 0.36 -22.49 23.42
C GLY A 336 -1.00 -22.73 22.77
N ALA A 337 -1.90 -21.75 22.79
CA ALA A 337 -3.22 -21.88 22.16
C ALA A 337 -3.10 -22.18 20.65
N ALA A 338 -4.10 -22.86 20.10
CA ALA A 338 -4.22 -23.05 18.65
C ALA A 338 -4.92 -21.82 18.05
N LEU A 339 -4.39 -21.30 16.93
CA LEU A 339 -5.01 -20.17 16.25
C LEU A 339 -6.28 -20.63 15.53
N ASP A 340 -7.42 -20.08 15.95
CA ASP A 340 -8.74 -20.32 15.36
C ASP A 340 -9.57 -19.02 15.36
N PHE A 341 -10.78 -19.10 14.80
CA PHE A 341 -11.70 -17.96 14.78
C PHE A 341 -12.12 -17.51 16.19
N GLU A 342 -12.20 -18.39 17.17
CA GLU A 342 -12.63 -18.02 18.52
C GLU A 342 -11.61 -17.14 19.24
N LEU A 343 -10.31 -17.42 19.07
CA LEU A 343 -9.24 -16.52 19.51
C LEU A 343 -9.33 -15.17 18.81
N LEU A 344 -9.40 -15.18 17.47
CA LEU A 344 -9.48 -13.95 16.68
C LEU A 344 -10.68 -13.10 17.11
N ARG A 345 -11.82 -13.74 17.37
CA ARG A 345 -13.05 -13.10 17.83
C ARG A 345 -12.88 -12.45 19.21
N GLY A 346 -12.17 -13.11 20.13
CA GLY A 346 -11.81 -12.55 21.44
C GLY A 346 -10.93 -11.31 21.32
N TRP A 347 -9.89 -11.35 20.47
CA TRP A 347 -9.05 -10.19 20.21
C TRP A 347 -9.84 -9.06 19.55
N GLN A 348 -10.67 -9.41 18.57
CA GLN A 348 -11.46 -8.45 17.80
C GLN A 348 -12.47 -7.68 18.65
N GLN A 349 -12.98 -8.29 19.72
CA GLN A 349 -13.80 -7.58 20.70
C GLN A 349 -13.08 -6.35 21.26
N HIS A 350 -11.80 -6.50 21.64
CA HIS A 350 -10.98 -5.40 22.13
C HIS A 350 -10.64 -4.40 21.02
N VAL A 351 -10.30 -4.89 19.82
CA VAL A 351 -10.02 -4.05 18.65
C VAL A 351 -11.18 -3.12 18.30
N LEU A 352 -12.41 -3.61 18.40
CA LEU A 352 -13.63 -2.86 18.08
C LEU A 352 -14.24 -2.15 19.29
N GLY A 353 -13.72 -2.38 20.51
CA GLY A 353 -14.27 -1.81 21.74
C GLY A 353 -15.72 -2.26 22.03
N THR A 354 -16.11 -3.46 21.59
CA THR A 354 -17.50 -3.93 21.71
C THR A 354 -17.77 -4.66 23.02
N ASN A 355 -18.99 -4.53 23.54
CA ASN A 355 -19.41 -5.23 24.77
C ASN A 355 -19.50 -6.76 24.61
N GLN A 356 -19.72 -7.23 23.38
CA GLN A 356 -19.78 -8.64 23.04
C GLN A 356 -18.82 -8.94 21.88
N PRO A 357 -18.27 -10.17 21.81
CA PRO A 357 -17.43 -10.56 20.69
C PRO A 357 -18.21 -10.53 19.36
N PRO A 358 -17.63 -9.97 18.28
CA PRO A 358 -18.33 -9.85 17.00
C PRO A 358 -18.64 -11.22 16.38
N PRO A 359 -19.79 -11.40 15.70
CA PRO A 359 -20.12 -12.65 15.04
C PRO A 359 -19.23 -12.88 13.80
N PHE A 360 -19.17 -14.12 13.34
CA PHE A 360 -18.68 -14.41 11.99
C PHE A 360 -19.68 -13.85 10.98
N ARG A 361 -19.20 -13.20 9.92
CA ARG A 361 -20.07 -12.62 8.89
C ARG A 361 -21.05 -13.64 8.32
N SER A 362 -22.25 -13.19 7.95
CA SER A 362 -23.31 -14.03 7.36
C SER A 362 -23.54 -13.77 5.87
N ARG A 363 -22.84 -12.78 5.30
CA ARG A 363 -22.94 -12.36 3.90
C ARG A 363 -21.58 -12.37 3.23
N PRO A 364 -21.51 -12.35 1.88
CA PRO A 364 -20.26 -12.08 1.18
C PRO A 364 -19.65 -10.77 1.69
N ALA A 365 -18.33 -10.78 1.87
CA ALA A 365 -17.57 -9.59 2.23
C ALA A 365 -17.00 -8.92 0.99
N PHE A 366 -16.80 -7.62 1.07
CA PHE A 366 -16.23 -6.81 0.01
C PHE A 366 -15.07 -5.99 0.58
N ALA A 367 -13.95 -5.98 -0.14
CA ALA A 367 -12.80 -5.17 0.23
C ALA A 367 -12.31 -4.37 -0.98
N LYS A 368 -11.40 -3.42 -0.71
CA LYS A 368 -10.79 -2.56 -1.72
C LYS A 368 -11.85 -1.83 -2.56
N GLU A 369 -12.79 -1.17 -1.87
CA GLU A 369 -13.93 -0.47 -2.48
C GLU A 369 -14.80 -1.35 -3.39
N GLY A 370 -14.93 -2.65 -3.06
CA GLY A 370 -15.75 -3.58 -3.83
C GLY A 370 -15.03 -4.26 -4.99
N ARG A 371 -13.75 -3.92 -5.25
CA ARG A 371 -12.93 -4.62 -6.25
C ARG A 371 -12.76 -6.11 -5.92
N GLU A 372 -12.71 -6.46 -4.64
CA GLU A 372 -12.64 -7.85 -4.22
C GLU A 372 -13.90 -8.28 -3.48
N ARG A 373 -14.47 -9.40 -3.93
CA ARG A 373 -15.60 -10.10 -3.31
C ARG A 373 -15.12 -11.42 -2.72
N TYR A 374 -15.40 -11.64 -1.44
CA TYR A 374 -15.13 -12.90 -0.74
C TYR A 374 -16.44 -13.63 -0.47
N GLY A 375 -16.62 -14.78 -1.11
CA GLY A 375 -17.84 -15.58 -0.95
C GLY A 375 -18.05 -16.08 0.48
N ILE A 376 -19.27 -16.56 0.73
CA ILE A 376 -19.60 -17.28 1.95
C ILE A 376 -20.40 -18.54 1.61
N GLY A 377 -20.04 -19.64 2.25
CA GLY A 377 -20.72 -20.92 2.21
C GLY A 377 -20.84 -21.48 3.62
N PRO A 378 -21.62 -22.58 3.79
CA PRO A 378 -21.88 -23.17 5.11
C PRO A 378 -20.62 -23.68 5.81
N ASP A 379 -19.55 -23.97 5.08
CA ASP A 379 -18.28 -24.48 5.58
C ASP A 379 -17.16 -23.42 5.63
N THR A 380 -17.43 -22.17 5.26
CA THR A 380 -16.40 -21.10 5.21
C THR A 380 -15.70 -20.94 6.55
N ARG A 381 -16.43 -20.98 7.66
CA ARG A 381 -15.85 -20.90 9.00
C ARG A 381 -14.93 -22.10 9.30
N ALA A 382 -15.39 -23.32 9.04
CA ALA A 382 -14.58 -24.52 9.27
C ALA A 382 -13.31 -24.54 8.40
N ARG A 383 -13.40 -24.06 7.15
CA ARG A 383 -12.23 -23.87 6.28
C ARG A 383 -11.25 -22.85 6.83
N MET A 384 -11.75 -21.74 7.39
CA MET A 384 -10.90 -20.73 8.03
C MET A 384 -10.15 -21.33 9.22
N ASP A 385 -10.85 -22.02 10.13
CA ASP A 385 -10.23 -22.65 11.29
C ASP A 385 -9.18 -23.68 10.86
N SER A 386 -9.45 -24.50 9.85
CA SER A 386 -8.47 -25.43 9.28
C SER A 386 -7.25 -24.71 8.72
N CYS A 387 -7.44 -23.58 8.02
CA CYS A 387 -6.33 -22.81 7.45
C CYS A 387 -5.45 -22.18 8.55
N LEU A 388 -6.06 -21.64 9.60
CA LEU A 388 -5.35 -21.03 10.72
C LEU A 388 -4.60 -22.05 11.58
N ALA A 389 -5.16 -23.25 11.75
CA ALA A 389 -4.51 -24.34 12.48
C ALA A 389 -3.18 -24.76 11.85
N GLU A 390 -3.00 -24.58 10.54
CA GLU A 390 -1.74 -24.83 9.82
C GLU A 390 -0.58 -23.92 10.26
N SER A 391 -0.86 -22.87 11.03
CA SER A 391 0.18 -22.02 11.63
C SER A 391 0.86 -22.65 12.86
N SER A 392 0.35 -23.78 13.37
CA SER A 392 0.92 -24.47 14.53
C SER A 392 2.29 -25.08 14.22
N PRO A 393 3.29 -24.97 15.12
CA PRO A 393 4.59 -25.60 14.94
C PRO A 393 4.57 -27.12 15.15
N GLY A 394 3.51 -27.67 15.73
CA GLY A 394 3.40 -29.10 16.08
C GLY A 394 2.96 -30.01 14.94
N LEU A 395 2.99 -29.54 13.69
CA LEU A 395 2.70 -30.35 12.51
C LEU A 395 3.95 -31.14 12.09
N ASP A 396 3.73 -32.30 11.48
CA ASP A 396 4.81 -33.04 10.82
C ASP A 396 5.35 -32.20 9.65
N ASP A 397 6.66 -31.86 9.70
CA ASP A 397 7.35 -30.97 8.74
C ASP A 397 6.71 -29.57 8.61
N PRO A 398 6.79 -28.72 9.64
CA PRO A 398 6.13 -27.42 9.63
C PRO A 398 6.79 -26.46 8.63
N LEU A 399 5.97 -25.66 7.95
CA LEU A 399 6.46 -24.59 7.09
C LEU A 399 7.37 -23.61 7.87
N PRO A 400 8.30 -22.91 7.17
CA PRO A 400 9.08 -21.83 7.76
C PRO A 400 8.19 -20.84 8.51
N ILE A 401 8.66 -20.31 9.65
CA ILE A 401 7.87 -19.39 10.50
C ILE A 401 7.38 -18.16 9.72
N THR A 402 8.21 -17.65 8.80
CA THR A 402 7.87 -16.54 7.89
C THR A 402 6.66 -16.87 7.01
N ALA A 403 6.61 -18.10 6.47
CA ALA A 403 5.48 -18.60 5.70
C ALA A 403 4.24 -18.85 6.57
N ARG A 404 4.39 -19.42 7.76
CA ARG A 404 3.27 -19.63 8.70
C ARG A 404 2.61 -18.30 9.10
N ALA A 405 3.42 -17.29 9.46
CA ALA A 405 2.93 -15.97 9.81
C ALA A 405 2.28 -15.25 8.62
N ALA A 406 2.88 -15.32 7.43
CA ALA A 406 2.31 -14.76 6.20
C ALA A 406 0.96 -15.41 5.85
N ARG A 407 0.85 -16.74 5.93
CA ARG A 407 -0.41 -17.46 5.68
C ARG A 407 -1.48 -17.07 6.68
N ALA A 408 -1.18 -17.04 7.97
CA ALA A 408 -2.15 -16.62 8.99
C ALA A 408 -2.67 -15.20 8.74
N TYR A 409 -1.78 -14.25 8.39
CA TYR A 409 -2.17 -12.89 8.02
C TYR A 409 -3.12 -12.85 6.82
N LEU A 410 -2.75 -13.52 5.72
CA LEU A 410 -3.50 -13.49 4.47
C LEU A 410 -4.81 -14.28 4.57
N ASP A 411 -4.82 -15.37 5.32
CA ASP A 411 -6.03 -16.14 5.62
C ASP A 411 -7.06 -15.23 6.32
N VAL A 412 -6.68 -14.46 7.35
CA VAL A 412 -7.61 -13.51 7.96
C VAL A 412 -8.05 -12.42 6.99
N CYS A 413 -7.14 -11.86 6.18
CA CYS A 413 -7.48 -10.82 5.20
C CYS A 413 -8.54 -11.27 4.18
N PHE A 414 -8.36 -12.48 3.61
CA PHE A 414 -9.16 -12.96 2.48
C PHE A 414 -10.37 -13.81 2.89
N PHE A 415 -10.36 -14.46 4.06
CA PHE A 415 -11.60 -14.97 4.65
C PHE A 415 -12.51 -13.83 5.11
N HIS A 416 -11.89 -12.71 5.52
CA HIS A 416 -12.57 -11.47 5.92
C HIS A 416 -13.69 -11.74 6.95
N PRO A 417 -13.36 -12.35 8.10
CA PRO A 417 -14.35 -12.94 9.01
C PRO A 417 -15.31 -11.94 9.68
N PHE A 418 -14.92 -10.67 9.81
CA PHE A 418 -15.66 -9.63 10.52
C PHE A 418 -16.17 -8.55 9.55
N ASP A 419 -17.14 -7.74 10.00
CA ASP A 419 -17.63 -6.60 9.22
C ASP A 419 -16.65 -5.41 9.22
N ASP A 420 -15.82 -5.28 10.26
CA ASP A 420 -14.74 -4.29 10.35
C ASP A 420 -13.51 -4.88 11.04
N GLY A 421 -12.36 -4.28 10.80
CA GLY A 421 -11.11 -4.49 11.52
C GLY A 421 -10.36 -5.75 11.10
N ASN A 422 -10.69 -6.36 9.96
CA ASN A 422 -10.00 -7.57 9.48
C ASN A 422 -8.49 -7.38 9.28
N ALA A 423 -8.05 -6.22 8.80
CA ALA A 423 -6.60 -5.92 8.68
C ALA A 423 -5.91 -5.87 10.05
N ARG A 424 -6.58 -5.33 11.07
CA ARG A 424 -6.09 -5.29 12.46
C ARG A 424 -6.04 -6.70 13.06
N ALA A 425 -7.07 -7.52 12.82
CA ALA A 425 -7.09 -8.94 13.20
C ALA A 425 -5.98 -9.76 12.50
N ALA A 426 -5.76 -9.53 11.21
CA ALA A 426 -4.71 -10.19 10.44
C ALA A 426 -3.31 -9.85 10.97
N PHE A 427 -3.08 -8.58 11.31
CA PHE A 427 -1.86 -8.14 11.97
C PHE A 427 -1.64 -8.89 13.29
N LEU A 428 -2.67 -8.98 14.14
CA LEU A 428 -2.60 -9.71 15.41
C LEU A 428 -2.33 -11.21 15.20
N ALA A 429 -2.93 -11.83 14.18
CA ALA A 429 -2.67 -13.23 13.81
C ALA A 429 -1.19 -13.46 13.45
N ALA A 430 -0.59 -12.58 12.65
CA ALA A 430 0.83 -12.66 12.32
C ALA A 430 1.72 -12.51 13.57
N VAL A 431 1.42 -11.52 14.42
CA VAL A 431 2.17 -11.28 15.67
C VAL A 431 2.01 -12.45 16.65
N PHE A 432 0.83 -13.06 16.74
CA PHE A 432 0.58 -14.27 17.53
C PHE A 432 1.50 -15.42 17.09
N VAL A 433 1.56 -15.68 15.78
CA VAL A 433 2.39 -16.77 15.23
C VAL A 433 3.88 -16.52 15.52
N LEU A 434 4.34 -15.28 15.39
CA LEU A 434 5.72 -14.91 15.74
C LEU A 434 5.99 -15.02 17.25
N ALA A 435 5.05 -14.55 18.09
CA ALA A 435 5.16 -14.59 19.55
C ALA A 435 5.21 -16.03 20.08
N ARG A 436 4.53 -16.97 19.40
CA ARG A 436 4.61 -18.40 19.70
C ARG A 436 6.02 -18.99 19.57
N GLU A 437 6.87 -18.39 18.75
CA GLU A 437 8.28 -18.77 18.58
C GLU A 437 9.23 -17.84 19.38
N GLY A 438 8.69 -16.99 20.25
CA GLY A 438 9.48 -16.03 21.03
C GLY A 438 10.07 -14.90 20.18
N ILE A 439 9.43 -14.54 19.07
CA ILE A 439 9.86 -13.44 18.19
C ILE A 439 9.00 -12.21 18.44
N THR A 440 9.63 -11.11 18.84
CA THR A 440 9.02 -9.77 18.89
C THR A 440 9.76 -8.87 17.91
N LEU A 441 9.03 -8.24 16.98
CA LEU A 441 9.62 -7.39 15.94
C LEU A 441 9.97 -5.99 16.46
N HIS A 442 11.08 -5.43 15.98
CA HIS A 442 11.49 -4.05 16.26
C HIS A 442 10.64 -3.01 15.50
N SER A 443 10.10 -3.38 14.34
CA SER A 443 9.34 -2.52 13.45
C SER A 443 8.26 -3.35 12.73
N VAL A 444 7.07 -2.78 12.51
CA VAL A 444 5.93 -3.42 11.84
C VAL A 444 5.22 -2.64 10.71
N PRO A 445 5.68 -1.47 10.20
CA PRO A 445 5.00 -0.78 9.10
C PRO A 445 4.66 -1.69 7.91
N LEU A 446 5.59 -2.56 7.49
CA LEU A 446 5.40 -3.47 6.36
C LEU A 446 4.32 -4.56 6.58
N LEU A 447 3.84 -4.73 7.81
CA LEU A 447 2.73 -5.64 8.14
C LEU A 447 1.40 -4.92 8.32
N ARG A 448 1.43 -3.60 8.55
CA ARG A 448 0.23 -2.82 8.89
C ARG A 448 -0.24 -1.90 7.79
N ARG A 449 0.67 -1.59 6.88
CA ARG A 449 0.53 -0.57 5.84
C ARG A 449 0.85 -1.19 4.48
N VAL A 450 0.26 -2.36 4.21
CA VAL A 450 0.43 -3.14 2.98
C VAL A 450 -0.92 -3.69 2.52
N SER A 451 -1.08 -3.85 1.21
CA SER A 451 -2.25 -4.49 0.60
C SER A 451 -1.78 -5.52 -0.42
N PHE A 452 -2.37 -6.72 -0.36
CA PHE A 452 -2.08 -7.85 -1.24
C PHE A 452 -3.34 -8.25 -2.01
N GLU A 453 -3.18 -8.74 -3.22
CA GLU A 453 -4.21 -9.26 -4.11
C GLU A 453 -4.45 -10.74 -3.86
N ALA A 454 -5.73 -11.12 -3.85
CA ALA A 454 -6.12 -12.51 -3.59
C ALA A 454 -5.72 -13.46 -4.72
N ASP A 455 -5.38 -12.92 -5.89
CA ASP A 455 -5.07 -13.64 -7.11
C ASP A 455 -3.66 -13.44 -7.66
N ASP A 456 -2.78 -12.71 -6.96
CA ASP A 456 -1.36 -12.63 -7.33
C ASP A 456 -0.54 -13.75 -6.64
N PRO A 457 0.04 -14.70 -7.39
CA PRO A 457 0.82 -15.80 -6.80
C PRO A 457 2.11 -15.35 -6.12
N ARG A 458 2.55 -14.10 -6.34
CA ARG A 458 3.78 -13.54 -5.77
C ARG A 458 3.56 -12.93 -4.39
N ASP A 459 2.33 -12.55 -4.06
CA ASP A 459 2.03 -11.75 -2.87
C ASP A 459 2.27 -12.51 -1.56
N GLY A 460 1.88 -13.79 -1.51
CA GLY A 460 2.15 -14.66 -0.36
C GLY A 460 3.65 -14.80 -0.03
N PRO A 461 4.48 -15.26 -1.00
CA PRO A 461 5.93 -15.30 -0.82
C PRO A 461 6.57 -13.93 -0.54
N THR A 462 6.04 -12.84 -1.12
CA THR A 462 6.53 -11.48 -0.87
C THR A 462 6.31 -11.07 0.58
N LEU A 463 5.14 -11.34 1.16
CA LEU A 463 4.89 -11.08 2.57
C LEU A 463 5.82 -11.90 3.47
N ALA A 464 6.04 -13.18 3.17
CA ALA A 464 6.98 -14.01 3.93
C ALA A 464 8.41 -13.44 3.87
N TYR A 465 8.82 -12.91 2.71
CA TYR A 465 10.10 -12.21 2.55
C TYR A 465 10.16 -10.92 3.39
N TYR A 466 9.10 -10.11 3.43
CA TYR A 466 9.03 -8.92 4.27
C TYR A 466 9.13 -9.26 5.76
N ILE A 467 8.41 -10.30 6.23
CA ILE A 467 8.51 -10.79 7.60
C ILE A 467 9.95 -11.20 7.90
N ASN A 468 10.62 -11.93 6.99
CA ASN A 468 12.02 -12.30 7.15
C ASN A 468 12.93 -11.07 7.31
N MET A 469 12.77 -10.05 6.46
CA MET A 469 13.56 -8.82 6.57
C MET A 469 13.37 -8.13 7.93
N LEU A 470 12.13 -8.07 8.43
CA LEU A 470 11.84 -7.47 9.74
C LEU A 470 12.46 -8.27 10.89
N ILE A 471 12.49 -9.59 10.81
CA ILE A 471 13.17 -10.45 11.80
C ILE A 471 14.68 -10.19 11.78
N GLU A 472 15.31 -10.16 10.61
CA GLU A 472 16.74 -9.90 10.48
C GLU A 472 17.14 -8.48 10.92
N GLU A 473 16.29 -7.48 10.62
CA GLU A 473 16.45 -6.12 11.15
C GLU A 473 16.34 -6.08 12.66
N THR A 474 15.38 -6.79 13.22
CA THR A 474 15.20 -6.87 14.68
C THR A 474 16.44 -7.43 15.36
N ARG A 475 17.04 -8.49 14.80
CA ARG A 475 18.28 -9.06 15.35
C ARG A 475 19.44 -8.07 15.32
N ARG A 476 19.63 -7.38 14.20
CA ARG A 476 20.67 -6.34 14.07
C ARG A 476 20.52 -5.22 15.10
N ASN A 477 19.28 -4.95 15.53
CA ASN A 477 18.95 -3.90 16.48
C ASN A 477 18.67 -4.42 17.91
N SER A 478 18.87 -5.72 18.17
CA SER A 478 18.68 -6.33 19.50
C SER A 478 19.92 -6.15 20.38
N VAL A 479 19.71 -6.01 21.69
CA VAL A 479 20.81 -5.93 22.67
C VAL A 479 21.41 -7.33 22.86
N PRO A 480 22.74 -7.50 22.87
CA PRO A 480 23.34 -8.80 23.16
C PRO A 480 22.86 -9.33 24.51
N PRO A 481 22.59 -10.64 24.66
CA PRO A 481 22.23 -11.20 25.96
C PRO A 481 23.36 -10.91 26.96
N GLN A 482 23.02 -10.40 28.14
CA GLN A 482 23.96 -10.32 29.25
C GLN A 482 24.42 -11.74 29.58
N GLN A 483 25.68 -12.05 29.28
CA GLN A 483 26.31 -13.26 29.81
C GLN A 483 26.41 -13.11 31.33
N GLY A 484 25.69 -13.99 32.04
CA GLY A 484 25.73 -14.07 33.49
C GLY A 484 27.16 -14.30 34.00
N ARG A 485 27.45 -13.66 35.13
CA ARG A 485 28.73 -13.62 35.84
C ARG A 485 29.32 -14.99 36.16
#